data_AF-A0A931VS82-F1
#
_entry.id   AF-A0A931VS82-F1
#
_cell.length_a   1.000
_cell.length_b   1.000
_cell.length_c   1.000
_cell.angle_alpha   90.00
_cell.angle_beta   90.00
_cell.angle_gamma   90.00
#
_symmetry.space_group_name_H-M   'P 1'
#
loop_
_entity.id
_entity.type
_entity.pdbx_description
1 polymer ?
#
loop_
_entity_poly.entity_id
_entity_poly.type
_entity_poly.pdbx_seq_one_letter_code
_entity_poly.pdbx_strand_id
1 'polypeptide(L)'
;WLEKLKMTREEVKQEHKDAEGNELSRLVFAVDYASGDNALGGGGAGLYYYFTKNVSLLTGPVWFNEEAINGKWKWTTQLDVNF
;
A
#
# COMPACT_ATOMS: atom_id res chain seq x y z
N TRP A 1 -29.61 2.54 22.33
CA TRP A 1 -28.91 3.38 21.33
C TRP A 1 -27.40 3.46 21.59
N LEU A 2 -26.96 3.88 22.78
CA LEU A 2 -25.54 3.93 23.16
C LEU A 2 -24.81 2.57 23.08
N GLU A 3 -25.46 1.47 23.44
CA GLU A 3 -24.88 0.11 23.33
C GLU A 3 -24.65 -0.30 21.88
N LYS A 4 -25.57 0.06 20.98
CA LYS A 4 -25.42 -0.18 19.54
C LYS A 4 -24.19 0.54 18.98
N LEU A 5 -23.94 1.79 19.41
CA LEU A 5 -22.74 2.54 19.03
C LEU A 5 -21.45 1.94 19.59
N LYS A 6 -21.47 1.40 20.81
CA LYS A 6 -20.32 0.71 21.40
C LYS A 6 -20.01 -0.57 20.63
N MET A 7 -21.03 -1.38 20.34
CA MET A 7 -20.90 -2.61 19.56
C MET A 7 -20.30 -2.32 18.17
N THR A 8 -20.85 -1.35 17.44
CA THR A 8 -20.32 -0.94 16.12
C THR A 8 -18.86 -0.48 16.21
N ARG A 9 -18.47 0.24 17.27
CA ARG A 9 -17.07 0.65 17.45
C ARG A 9 -16.13 -0.51 17.73
N GLU A 10 -16.56 -1.50 18.50
CA GLU A 10 -15.74 -2.68 18.80
C GLU A 10 -15.62 -3.61 17.58
N GLU A 11 -16.69 -3.75 16.79
CA GLU A 11 -16.67 -4.45 15.49
C GLU A 11 -15.66 -3.81 14.52
N VAL A 12 -15.70 -2.48 14.37
CA VAL A 12 -14.74 -1.74 13.54
C VAL A 12 -13.31 -1.90 14.07
N LYS A 13 -13.09 -1.87 15.39
CA LYS A 13 -11.76 -2.13 15.97
C LYS A 13 -11.27 -3.56 15.70
N GLN A 14 -12.16 -4.56 15.72
CA GLN A 14 -11.81 -5.93 15.37
C GLN A 14 -11.49 -6.07 13.88
N GLU A 15 -12.14 -5.34 12.99
CA GLU A 15 -11.78 -5.32 11.56
C GLU A 15 -10.36 -4.79 11.30
N HIS A 16 -9.86 -3.91 12.16
CA HIS A 16 -8.49 -3.39 12.10
C HIS A 16 -7.49 -4.24 12.86
N LYS A 17 -7.81 -5.51 13.17
CA LYS A 17 -6.88 -6.43 13.82
C LYS A 17 -6.65 -7.68 12.99
N ASP A 18 -5.46 -8.23 13.08
CA ASP A 18 -5.15 -9.55 12.52
C ASP A 18 -5.71 -10.69 13.40
N ALA A 19 -5.51 -11.94 12.97
CA ALA A 19 -5.97 -13.12 13.70
C ALA A 19 -5.36 -13.28 15.11
N GLU A 20 -4.24 -12.60 15.38
CA GLU A 20 -3.53 -12.59 16.67
C GLU A 20 -3.91 -11.38 17.54
N GLY A 21 -4.75 -10.47 17.02
CA GLY A 21 -5.24 -9.29 17.72
C GLY A 21 -4.36 -8.04 17.59
N ASN A 22 -3.34 -8.07 16.72
CA ASN A 22 -2.46 -6.93 16.45
C ASN A 22 -3.15 -5.94 15.51
N GLU A 23 -2.89 -4.64 15.67
CA GLU A 23 -3.45 -3.62 14.78
C GLU A 23 -2.90 -3.75 13.35
N LEU A 24 -3.82 -3.75 12.38
CA LEU A 24 -3.56 -3.85 10.95
C LEU A 24 -3.96 -2.53 10.28
N SER A 25 -2.96 -1.77 9.85
CA SER A 25 -3.16 -0.63 8.95
C SER A 25 -3.56 -1.14 7.58
N ARG A 26 -4.87 -1.25 7.33
CA ARG A 26 -5.42 -1.75 6.07
C ARG A 26 -5.00 -0.92 4.86
N LEU A 27 -4.75 0.37 5.03
CA LEU A 27 -4.32 1.29 3.98
C LEU A 27 -3.03 1.98 4.39
N VAL A 28 -2.00 1.88 3.56
CA VAL A 28 -0.72 2.57 3.74
C VAL A 28 -0.35 3.28 2.44
N PHE A 29 0.00 4.55 2.54
CA PHE A 29 0.54 5.32 1.42
C PHE A 29 2.07 5.28 1.45
N ALA A 30 2.69 5.02 0.30
CA ALA A 30 4.13 4.92 0.14
C ALA A 30 4.61 5.78 -1.03
N VAL A 31 5.81 6.34 -0.91
CA VAL A 31 6.47 7.13 -1.94
C VAL A 31 7.95 6.80 -1.90
N ASP A 32 8.52 6.49 -3.07
CA ASP A 32 9.94 6.22 -3.24
C ASP A 32 10.51 7.14 -4.31
N TYR A 33 11.75 7.59 -4.11
CA TYR A 33 12.47 8.43 -5.06
C TYR A 33 13.92 7.99 -5.18
N ALA A 34 14.29 7.50 -6.36
CA ALA A 34 15.65 7.18 -6.75
C ALA A 34 16.28 8.43 -7.39
N SER A 35 17.05 9.17 -6.59
CA SER A 35 17.64 10.45 -6.97
C SER A 35 18.84 10.32 -7.92
N GLY A 36 19.25 11.45 -8.49
CA GLY A 36 20.39 11.56 -9.39
C GLY A 36 19.97 11.65 -10.86
N ASP A 37 20.81 12.32 -11.65
CA ASP A 37 20.61 12.49 -13.09
C ASP A 37 21.23 11.30 -13.83
N ASN A 38 20.52 10.18 -13.83
CA ASN A 38 20.96 8.97 -14.51
C ASN A 38 19.78 8.24 -15.15
N ALA A 39 20.13 7.43 -16.16
CA ALA A 39 19.19 6.66 -16.95
C ALA A 39 18.34 5.66 -16.16
N LEU A 40 18.71 5.30 -14.93
CA LEU A 40 17.98 4.32 -14.09
C LEU A 40 17.25 5.00 -12.91
N GLY A 41 17.29 6.34 -12.83
CA GLY A 41 16.60 7.12 -11.81
C GLY A 41 15.10 7.24 -12.07
N GLY A 42 14.35 7.64 -11.06
CA GLY A 42 12.90 7.77 -11.14
C GLY A 42 12.24 7.84 -9.78
N GLY A 43 10.92 7.65 -9.76
CA GLY A 43 10.15 7.62 -8.53
C GLY A 43 8.83 6.89 -8.69
N GLY A 44 8.17 6.69 -7.56
CA GLY A 44 6.87 6.04 -7.53
C GLY A 44 6.07 6.49 -6.31
N ALA A 45 4.76 6.40 -6.44
CA ALA A 45 3.84 6.52 -5.33
C ALA A 45 2.88 5.33 -5.36
N GLY A 46 2.42 4.88 -4.20
CA GLY A 46 1.56 3.70 -4.12
C GLY A 46 0.67 3.68 -2.90
N LEU A 47 -0.45 2.98 -3.06
CA LEU A 47 -1.31 2.58 -1.96
C LEU A 47 -1.20 1.08 -1.76
N TYR A 48 -0.82 0.69 -0.55
CA TYR A 48 -0.97 -0.67 -0.08
C TYR A 48 -2.36 -0.86 0.51
N TYR A 49 -3.05 -1.92 0.10
CA TYR A 49 -4.19 -2.47 0.79
C TYR A 49 -3.84 -3.83 1.39
N TYR A 50 -3.86 -3.96 2.71
CA TYR A 50 -3.58 -5.21 3.40
C TYR A 50 -4.88 -5.99 3.61
N PHE A 51 -4.99 -7.15 2.95
CA PHE A 51 -6.07 -8.11 3.22
C PHE A 51 -5.81 -8.83 4.53
N THR A 52 -4.54 -9.16 4.80
CA THR A 52 -4.02 -9.75 6.03
C THR A 52 -2.63 -9.18 6.31
N LYS A 53 -2.00 -9.53 7.44
CA LYS A 53 -0.60 -9.17 7.71
C LYS A 53 0.40 -9.66 6.65
N ASN A 54 0.06 -10.72 5.92
CA ASN A 54 0.96 -11.38 4.96
C ASN A 54 0.52 -11.21 3.51
N VAL A 55 -0.68 -10.71 3.26
CA VAL A 55 -1.25 -10.58 1.91
C VAL A 55 -1.69 -9.14 1.68
N SER A 56 -1.09 -8.49 0.70
CA SER A 56 -1.39 -7.10 0.36
C SER A 56 -1.39 -6.85 -1.15
N LEU A 57 -2.08 -5.78 -1.55
CA LEU A 57 -2.06 -5.24 -2.90
C LEU A 57 -1.38 -3.88 -2.87
N LEU A 58 -0.28 -3.72 -3.61
CA LEU A 58 0.31 -2.41 -3.90
C LEU A 58 -0.12 -1.96 -5.29
N THR A 59 -0.57 -0.72 -5.42
CA THR A 59 -0.88 -0.14 -6.72
C THR A 59 -0.53 1.34 -6.78
N GLY A 60 -0.03 1.79 -7.92
CA GLY A 60 0.24 3.22 -8.15
C GLY A 60 1.17 3.52 -9.33
N PRO A 61 1.43 4.80 -9.61
CA PRO A 61 2.29 5.20 -10.71
C PRO A 61 3.78 5.06 -10.38
N VAL A 62 4.58 4.67 -11.39
CA VAL A 62 6.04 4.73 -11.41
C VAL A 62 6.48 5.54 -12.63
N TRP A 63 7.37 6.50 -12.43
CA TRP A 63 7.93 7.35 -13.47
C TRP A 63 9.46 7.26 -13.48
N PHE A 64 10.05 7.60 -14.62
CA PHE A 64 11.48 7.44 -14.89
C PHE A 64 12.05 8.77 -15.35
N ASN A 65 13.33 9.01 -15.06
CA ASN A 65 14.01 10.25 -15.46
C ASN A 65 14.23 10.31 -16.98
N GLU A 66 14.54 9.16 -17.60
CA GLU A 66 14.81 9.06 -19.04
C GLU A 66 13.78 8.17 -19.74
N GLU A 67 12.85 8.79 -20.47
CA GLU A 67 11.78 8.10 -21.22
C GLU A 67 12.36 7.32 -22.41
N ALA A 68 13.46 7.78 -23.03
CA ALA A 68 14.04 7.08 -24.18
C ALA A 68 14.57 5.67 -23.82
N ILE A 69 14.92 5.44 -22.55
CA ILE A 69 15.47 4.17 -22.06
C ILE A 69 14.40 3.35 -21.33
N ASN A 70 13.63 3.98 -20.43
CA ASN A 70 12.67 3.26 -19.58
C ASN A 70 11.24 3.25 -20.13
N GLY A 71 10.98 4.05 -21.17
CA GLY A 71 9.64 4.33 -21.68
C GLY A 71 8.83 5.24 -20.76
N LYS A 72 7.56 5.40 -21.11
CA LYS A 72 6.61 6.21 -20.35
C LYS A 72 6.41 5.67 -18.93
N TRP A 73 5.89 6.55 -18.08
CA TRP A 73 5.38 6.18 -16.76
C TRP A 73 4.40 5.02 -16.88
N LYS A 74 4.38 4.17 -15.86
CA LYS A 74 3.56 2.96 -15.82
C LYS A 74 2.73 2.96 -14.55
N TRP A 75 1.50 2.48 -14.65
CA TRP A 75 0.73 2.12 -13.47
C TRP A 75 1.08 0.68 -13.09
N THR A 76 1.54 0.47 -11.87
CA THR A 76 1.89 -0.87 -11.35
C THR A 76 0.79 -1.40 -10.46
N THR A 77 0.67 -2.72 -10.45
CA THR A 77 -0.20 -3.48 -9.54
C THR A 77 0.56 -4.72 -9.14
N GLN A 78 0.72 -4.93 -7.84
CA GLN A 78 1.53 -5.98 -7.26
C GLN A 78 0.75 -6.65 -6.13
N LEU A 79 0.65 -7.97 -6.19
CA LEU A 79 0.09 -8.81 -5.13
C LEU A 79 1.24 -9.43 -4.35
N ASP A 80 1.37 -9.05 -3.08
CA ASP A 80 2.41 -9.56 -2.18
C ASP A 80 1.85 -10.64 -1.27
N VAL A 81 2.57 -11.76 -1.19
CA VAL A 81 2.22 -12.92 -0.34
C VAL A 81 3.48 -13.38 0.40
N ASN A 82 3.45 -13.31 1.74
CA ASN A 82 4.55 -13.70 2.63
C ASN A 82 4.18 -14.98 3.42
N PHE A 83 5.16 -15.86 3.68
CA PHE A 83 4.98 -17.16 4.34
C PHE A 83 5.72 -17.26 5.67
#